data_AF-A0A165KW41-F1
#
_entry.id   AF-A0A165KW41-F1
#
_cell.length_a   1.000
_cell.length_b   1.000
_cell.length_c   1.000
_cell.angle_alpha   90.00
_cell.angle_beta   90.00
_cell.angle_gamma   90.00
#
_symmetry.space_group_name_H-M   'P 1'
#
loop_
_entity.id
_entity.type
_entity.pdbx_description
1 polymer ?
#
loop_
_entity_poly.entity_id
_entity_poly.type
_entity_poly.pdbx_seq_one_letter_code
_entity_poly.pdbx_strand_id
1 'polypeptide(L)'
;MVDSYYLFAGRGRRYLAAHRYVLALADAEIRGRLPPPADAPKPSVDFFALPGTYSHPVYGSFELKFNATDKSLGATLPSWDDVIDGLVLKHYSEDVFNASVVMHIEEVGGGKVEQELTGIIAEFAVDEDTGVRGLGLHASGQLWGAGAGVPPPDGPTVEDRAELWFDRKGGDDAGVAPENHAQRPLTQR
;
A
#
# COMPACT_ATOMS: atom_id res chain seq x y z
N MET A 1 -21.37 38.17 15.78
CA MET A 1 -21.95 38.45 17.11
C MET A 1 -22.47 37.13 17.64
N VAL A 2 -21.93 36.49 18.68
CA VAL A 2 -21.20 36.99 19.86
C VAL A 2 -20.12 35.96 20.25
N ASP A 3 -19.05 36.47 20.85
CA ASP A 3 -17.89 35.81 21.45
C ASP A 3 -18.21 34.62 22.38
N SER A 4 -17.21 33.74 22.54
CA SER A 4 -16.76 33.33 23.88
C SER A 4 -15.28 32.92 23.86
N TYR A 5 -14.53 33.68 24.65
CA TYR A 5 -13.10 33.58 24.91
C TYR A 5 -12.75 32.34 25.73
N TYR A 6 -11.66 31.67 25.38
CA TYR A 6 -10.69 31.22 26.39
C TYR A 6 -9.27 31.55 25.90
N LEU A 7 -8.78 32.67 26.42
CA LEU A 7 -7.38 33.05 26.46
C LEU A 7 -6.66 32.14 27.46
N PHE A 8 -5.72 31.34 26.98
CA PHE A 8 -4.47 31.11 27.70
C PHE A 8 -3.31 31.39 26.73
N ALA A 9 -2.86 32.63 26.77
CA ALA A 9 -1.57 33.03 26.25
C ALA A 9 -0.48 32.32 27.05
N GLY A 10 0.35 31.51 26.38
CA GLY A 10 1.51 30.91 27.02
C GLY A 10 2.06 29.67 26.32
N ARG A 11 2.71 29.89 25.16
CA ARG A 11 3.66 29.02 24.42
C ARG A 11 3.32 28.97 22.92
N GLY A 12 3.56 30.11 22.27
CA GLY A 12 3.80 30.13 20.84
C GLY A 12 4.95 29.16 20.48
N ARG A 13 4.80 28.49 19.33
CA ARG A 13 5.68 27.45 18.74
C ARG A 13 5.32 25.98 18.95
N ARG A 14 4.20 25.62 19.59
CA ARG A 14 3.72 24.20 19.60
C ARG A 14 2.42 23.95 18.84
N TYR A 15 1.68 24.99 18.46
CA TYR A 15 0.41 24.85 17.72
C TYR A 15 0.53 24.69 16.20
N LEU A 16 1.73 24.87 15.62
CA LEU A 16 1.96 24.65 14.19
C LEU A 16 2.22 23.18 13.83
N ALA A 17 2.65 22.35 14.79
CA ALA A 17 2.84 20.90 14.57
C ALA A 17 1.51 20.14 14.69
N ALA A 18 0.65 20.50 15.65
CA ALA A 18 -0.66 19.88 15.82
C ALA A 18 -1.61 20.21 14.65
N HIS A 19 -1.51 21.41 14.05
CA HIS A 19 -2.28 21.75 12.85
C HIS A 19 -1.76 21.00 11.60
N ARG A 20 -0.45 20.67 11.54
CA ARG A 20 0.09 19.77 10.51
C ARG A 20 -0.29 18.31 10.70
N TYR A 21 -0.51 17.87 11.94
CA TYR A 21 -0.93 16.50 12.25
C TYR A 21 -2.41 16.24 11.91
N VAL A 22 -3.29 17.23 12.15
CA VAL A 22 -4.69 17.17 11.71
C VAL A 22 -4.81 17.29 10.18
N LEU A 23 -3.91 18.04 9.52
CA LEU A 23 -3.80 18.02 8.06
C LEU A 23 -3.18 16.72 7.51
N ALA A 24 -2.29 16.03 8.23
CA ALA A 24 -1.71 14.75 7.81
C ALA A 24 -2.70 13.58 7.94
N LEU A 25 -3.54 13.57 8.98
CA LEU A 25 -4.63 12.61 9.12
C LEU A 25 -5.76 12.89 8.13
N ALA A 26 -6.08 14.16 7.87
CA ALA A 26 -6.98 14.53 6.76
C ALA A 26 -6.36 14.20 5.39
N ASP A 27 -5.03 14.32 5.22
CA ASP A 27 -4.33 13.92 3.99
C ASP A 27 -4.36 12.40 3.78
N ALA A 28 -4.26 11.58 4.83
CA ALA A 28 -4.36 10.13 4.72
C ALA A 28 -5.78 9.67 4.33
N GLU A 29 -6.81 10.29 4.93
CA GLU A 29 -8.22 10.03 4.59
C GLU A 29 -8.57 10.54 3.17
N ILE A 30 -7.92 11.60 2.69
CA ILE A 30 -8.06 12.11 1.33
C ILE A 30 -7.27 11.27 0.32
N ARG A 31 -6.00 10.90 0.60
CA ARG A 31 -5.10 10.15 -0.31
C ARG A 31 -5.62 8.78 -0.70
N GLY A 32 -6.40 8.13 0.17
CA GLY A 32 -7.07 6.84 -0.12
C GLY A 32 -7.97 6.81 -1.36
N ARG A 33 -8.38 7.98 -1.85
CA ARG A 33 -9.24 8.13 -3.03
C ARG A 33 -8.69 9.10 -4.07
N LEU A 34 -7.51 9.66 -3.86
CA LEU A 34 -6.96 10.60 -4.82
C LEU A 34 -6.49 9.84 -6.07
N PRO A 35 -6.93 10.26 -7.27
CA PRO A 35 -6.26 9.83 -8.49
C PRO A 35 -4.77 10.23 -8.39
N PRO A 36 -3.88 9.49 -9.07
CA PRO A 36 -2.47 9.86 -9.12
C PRO A 36 -2.34 11.32 -9.59
N PRO A 37 -1.37 12.08 -9.05
CA PRO A 37 -1.05 13.41 -9.57
C PRO A 37 -0.83 13.36 -11.09
N ALA A 38 -1.20 14.43 -11.80
CA ALA A 38 -1.12 14.47 -13.27
C ALA A 38 0.28 14.14 -13.81
N ASP A 39 1.32 14.49 -13.05
CA ASP A 39 2.74 14.25 -13.37
C ASP A 39 3.39 13.35 -12.31
N ALA A 40 2.68 12.33 -11.84
CA ALA A 40 3.21 11.36 -10.88
C ALA A 40 4.52 10.73 -11.42
N PRO A 41 5.65 10.86 -10.71
CA PRO A 41 6.87 10.16 -11.06
C PRO A 41 6.64 8.65 -11.12
N LYS A 42 7.30 7.98 -12.06
CA LYS A 42 7.27 6.52 -12.17
C LYS A 42 7.93 5.87 -10.95
N PRO A 43 7.62 4.59 -10.66
CA PRO A 43 8.38 3.83 -9.67
C PRO A 43 9.87 3.79 -10.02
N SER A 44 10.69 3.60 -8.99
CA SER A 44 12.15 3.54 -9.12
C SER A 44 12.61 2.34 -9.93
N VAL A 45 11.78 1.30 -10.00
CA VAL A 45 11.95 0.12 -10.87
C VAL A 45 10.90 0.07 -11.96
N ASP A 46 11.12 -0.77 -12.97
CA ASP A 46 10.07 -1.09 -13.93
C ASP A 46 8.85 -1.66 -13.18
N PHE A 47 7.66 -1.20 -13.55
CA PHE A 47 6.40 -1.67 -12.98
C PHE A 47 6.25 -3.20 -13.08
N PHE A 48 6.82 -3.80 -14.13
CA PHE A 48 6.82 -5.25 -14.33
C PHE A 48 7.79 -6.01 -13.41
N ALA A 49 8.65 -5.32 -12.66
CA ALA A 49 9.53 -5.92 -11.65
C ALA A 49 8.86 -6.05 -10.27
N LEU A 50 7.72 -5.37 -10.05
CA LEU A 50 6.96 -5.39 -8.79
C LEU A 50 6.21 -6.71 -8.53
N PRO A 51 5.58 -7.38 -9.53
CA PRO A 51 4.95 -8.69 -9.36
C PRO A 51 5.90 -9.76 -8.80
N GLY A 52 5.35 -10.70 -8.03
CA GLY A 52 6.02 -11.88 -7.46
C GLY A 52 5.70 -12.10 -5.98
N THR A 53 6.49 -12.90 -5.29
CA THR A 53 6.12 -13.44 -3.97
C THR A 53 6.59 -12.57 -2.81
N TYR A 54 5.65 -12.19 -1.94
CA TYR A 54 5.87 -11.42 -0.72
C TYR A 54 5.47 -12.25 0.49
N SER A 55 6.20 -12.13 1.60
CA SER A 55 6.06 -13.03 2.73
C SER A 55 6.17 -12.30 4.06
N HIS A 56 5.27 -12.65 4.98
CA HIS A 56 5.29 -12.22 6.36
C HIS A 56 5.29 -13.49 7.26
N PRO A 57 6.07 -13.52 8.35
CA PRO A 57 6.21 -14.72 9.19
C PRO A 57 4.89 -15.20 9.82
N VAL A 58 4.00 -14.27 10.18
CA VAL A 58 2.67 -14.56 10.75
C VAL A 58 1.57 -14.66 9.69
N TYR A 59 1.43 -13.65 8.84
CA TYR A 59 0.36 -13.53 7.85
C TYR A 59 0.58 -14.32 6.55
N GLY A 60 1.62 -15.14 6.49
CA GLY A 60 1.91 -16.00 5.34
C GLY A 60 2.47 -15.26 4.12
N SER A 61 2.39 -15.91 2.97
CA SER A 61 2.91 -15.40 1.71
C SER A 61 1.81 -15.25 0.67
N PHE A 62 1.96 -14.26 -0.20
CA PHE A 62 1.08 -14.07 -1.35
C PHE A 62 1.89 -13.75 -2.61
N GLU A 63 1.30 -14.03 -3.76
CA GLU A 63 1.88 -13.70 -5.06
C GLU A 63 1.17 -12.47 -5.63
N LEU A 64 1.91 -11.38 -5.78
CA LEU A 64 1.44 -10.15 -6.38
C LEU A 64 1.52 -10.27 -7.90
N LYS A 65 0.43 -9.99 -8.61
CA LYS A 65 0.31 -10.14 -10.07
C LYS A 65 -0.10 -8.85 -10.72
N PHE A 66 0.38 -8.64 -11.95
CA PHE A 66 -0.07 -7.52 -12.75
C PHE A 66 -1.42 -7.82 -13.41
N ASN A 67 -2.38 -6.91 -13.24
CA ASN A 67 -3.62 -6.87 -13.98
C ASN A 67 -3.53 -5.78 -15.07
N ALA A 68 -3.41 -6.22 -16.32
CA ALA A 68 -3.28 -5.33 -17.47
C ALA A 68 -4.54 -4.50 -17.78
N THR A 69 -5.73 -5.00 -17.41
CA THR A 69 -7.01 -4.31 -17.66
C THR A 69 -7.11 -3.06 -16.81
N ASP A 70 -6.83 -3.19 -15.52
CA ASP A 70 -7.01 -2.10 -14.56
C ASP A 70 -5.70 -1.37 -14.22
N LYS A 71 -4.59 -1.79 -14.85
CA LYS A 71 -3.22 -1.30 -14.59
C LYS A 71 -2.91 -1.29 -13.08
N SER A 72 -3.29 -2.36 -12.40
CA SER A 72 -3.11 -2.55 -10.97
C SER A 72 -2.27 -3.77 -10.69
N LEU A 73 -1.76 -3.85 -9.46
CA LEU A 73 -1.20 -5.07 -8.92
C LEU A 73 -2.24 -5.70 -7.99
N GLY A 74 -2.46 -7.00 -8.09
CA GLY A 74 -3.46 -7.71 -7.30
C GLY A 74 -2.89 -8.99 -6.69
N ALA A 75 -3.34 -9.34 -5.50
CA ALA A 75 -3.02 -10.60 -4.85
C ALA A 75 -4.24 -11.15 -4.12
N THR A 76 -4.38 -12.48 -4.15
CA THR A 76 -5.18 -13.20 -3.15
C THR A 76 -4.31 -13.42 -1.93
N LEU A 77 -4.77 -12.95 -0.78
CA LEU A 77 -4.08 -13.12 0.48
C LEU A 77 -4.45 -14.49 1.08
N PRO A 78 -3.54 -15.14 1.81
CA PRO A 78 -3.85 -16.33 2.58
C PRO A 78 -4.72 -15.92 3.78
N SER A 79 -5.99 -15.63 3.51
CA SER A 79 -7.10 -15.41 4.47
C SER A 79 -6.62 -15.02 5.86
N TRP A 80 -6.31 -13.74 6.10
CA TRP A 80 -5.87 -13.32 7.45
C TRP A 80 -7.08 -13.40 8.38
N ASP A 81 -7.03 -14.34 9.32
CA ASP A 81 -8.07 -14.64 10.30
C ASP A 81 -9.47 -14.90 9.71
N ASP A 82 -9.57 -15.42 8.47
CA ASP A 82 -10.85 -15.60 7.74
C ASP A 82 -11.62 -14.32 7.41
N VAL A 83 -10.93 -13.18 7.53
CA VAL A 83 -11.51 -11.85 7.31
C VAL A 83 -10.93 -11.19 6.07
N ILE A 84 -9.63 -11.27 5.79
CA ILE A 84 -9.00 -10.53 4.67
C ILE A 84 -8.50 -11.49 3.59
N ASP A 85 -8.96 -11.33 2.35
CA ASP A 85 -8.65 -12.27 1.25
C ASP A 85 -8.08 -11.62 -0.02
N GLY A 86 -8.10 -10.29 -0.13
CA GLY A 86 -7.66 -9.59 -1.33
C GLY A 86 -6.83 -8.35 -1.03
N LEU A 87 -5.83 -8.10 -1.89
CA LEU A 87 -5.06 -6.86 -1.92
C LEU A 87 -5.00 -6.34 -3.35
N VAL A 88 -5.33 -5.06 -3.54
CA VAL A 88 -5.23 -4.36 -4.82
C VAL A 88 -4.41 -3.09 -4.64
N LEU A 89 -3.38 -2.91 -5.47
CA LEU A 89 -2.50 -1.75 -5.47
C LEU A 89 -2.65 -0.98 -6.79
N LYS A 90 -2.86 0.32 -6.69
CA LYS A 90 -2.86 1.26 -7.81
C LYS A 90 -1.74 2.25 -7.65
N HIS A 91 -0.95 2.45 -8.69
CA HIS A 91 0.17 3.38 -8.66
C HIS A 91 -0.33 4.78 -8.30
N TYR A 92 0.35 5.41 -7.33
CA TYR A 92 0.07 6.77 -6.93
C TYR A 92 1.22 7.69 -7.36
N SER A 93 2.43 7.43 -6.87
CA SER A 93 3.62 8.24 -7.17
C SER A 93 4.87 7.50 -6.71
N GLU A 94 5.94 7.50 -7.51
CA GLU A 94 7.20 6.81 -7.18
C GLU A 94 6.90 5.35 -6.77
N ASP A 95 7.49 4.89 -5.66
CA ASP A 95 7.30 3.54 -5.12
C ASP A 95 6.06 3.44 -4.19
N VAL A 96 5.19 4.47 -4.21
CA VAL A 96 3.99 4.57 -3.37
C VAL A 96 2.73 4.27 -4.19
N PHE A 97 1.84 3.48 -3.57
CA PHE A 97 0.64 2.94 -4.16
C PHE A 97 -0.56 3.16 -3.22
N ASN A 98 -1.71 3.43 -3.82
CA ASN A 98 -2.99 3.33 -3.12
C ASN A 98 -3.33 1.85 -2.99
N ALA A 99 -3.57 1.39 -1.77
CA ALA A 99 -3.95 0.02 -1.46
C ALA A 99 -5.42 -0.06 -1.05
N SER A 100 -6.06 -1.10 -1.57
CA SER A 100 -7.37 -1.57 -1.13
C SER A 100 -7.24 -2.99 -0.61
N VAL A 101 -7.88 -3.27 0.51
CA VAL A 101 -7.98 -4.62 1.07
C VAL A 101 -9.43 -5.08 1.03
N VAL A 102 -9.66 -6.28 0.51
CA VAL A 102 -10.99 -6.90 0.49
C VAL A 102 -11.14 -7.74 1.76
N MET A 103 -12.25 -7.55 2.46
CA MET A 103 -12.55 -8.25 3.69
C MET A 103 -13.98 -8.80 3.73
N HIS A 104 -14.17 -9.94 4.39
CA HIS A 104 -15.46 -10.58 4.64
C HIS A 104 -15.82 -10.38 6.11
N ILE A 105 -16.89 -9.62 6.35
CA ILE A 105 -17.41 -9.39 7.71
C ILE A 105 -18.66 -10.24 7.88
N GLU A 106 -18.73 -10.97 8.98
CA GLU A 106 -19.94 -11.67 9.37
C GLU A 106 -20.99 -10.68 9.89
N GLU A 107 -22.13 -10.62 9.23
CA GLU A 107 -23.28 -9.88 9.71
C GLU A 107 -23.94 -10.57 10.91
N VAL A 108 -24.53 -9.76 11.78
CA VAL A 108 -25.38 -10.23 12.87
C VAL A 108 -26.59 -10.97 12.27
N GLY A 109 -26.52 -12.29 12.20
CA GLY A 109 -27.51 -13.14 11.53
C GLY A 109 -26.92 -14.26 10.66
N GLY A 110 -25.60 -14.30 10.46
CA GLY A 110 -24.90 -15.41 9.80
C GLY A 110 -24.67 -15.25 8.29
N GLY A 111 -24.83 -14.04 7.76
CA GLY A 111 -24.40 -13.68 6.40
C GLY A 111 -22.94 -13.20 6.39
N LYS A 112 -22.25 -13.33 5.26
CA LYS A 112 -20.94 -12.68 5.03
C LYS A 112 -21.14 -11.54 4.02
N VAL A 113 -20.64 -10.36 4.35
CA VAL A 113 -20.61 -9.21 3.45
C VAL A 113 -19.16 -8.89 3.10
N GLU A 114 -18.91 -8.74 1.81
CA GLU A 114 -17.65 -8.24 1.29
C GLU A 114 -17.59 -6.72 1.47
N GLN A 115 -16.53 -6.24 2.11
CA GLN A 115 -16.22 -4.83 2.28
C GLN A 115 -14.83 -4.55 1.73
N GLU A 116 -14.67 -3.40 1.07
CA GLU A 116 -13.36 -2.91 0.64
C GLU A 116 -12.88 -1.83 1.61
N LEU A 117 -11.78 -2.10 2.31
CA LEU A 117 -11.06 -1.10 3.08
C LEU A 117 -10.12 -0.34 2.15
N THR A 118 -10.33 0.98 2.07
CA THR A 118 -9.54 1.91 1.26
C THR A 118 -8.86 2.93 2.18
N GLY A 119 -7.94 3.75 1.67
CA GLY A 119 -7.17 4.66 2.55
C GLY A 119 -5.88 4.06 3.07
N ILE A 120 -5.53 2.86 2.62
CA ILE A 120 -4.26 2.21 2.94
C ILE A 120 -3.23 2.69 1.92
N ILE A 121 -2.03 3.00 2.41
CA ILE A 121 -0.88 3.26 1.55
C ILE A 121 -0.04 2.00 1.50
N ALA A 122 0.39 1.61 0.31
CA ALA A 122 1.43 0.61 0.10
C ALA A 122 2.69 1.30 -0.41
N GLU A 123 3.86 0.88 0.08
CA GLU A 123 5.15 1.41 -0.37
C GLU A 123 6.11 0.26 -0.61
N PHE A 124 6.76 0.26 -1.78
CA PHE A 124 7.83 -0.69 -2.07
C PHE A 124 9.16 -0.16 -1.55
N ALA A 125 9.90 -0.99 -0.81
CA ALA A 125 11.30 -0.70 -0.55
C ALA A 125 12.13 -1.23 -1.71
N VAL A 126 12.78 -0.34 -2.43
CA VAL A 126 13.67 -0.64 -3.53
C VAL A 126 15.09 -0.31 -3.11
N ASP A 127 16.00 -1.25 -3.35
CA ASP A 127 17.44 -1.07 -3.24
C ASP A 127 18.05 -1.03 -4.64
N GLU A 128 18.98 -0.11 -4.89
CA GLU A 128 19.55 0.11 -6.22
C GLU A 128 20.31 -1.12 -6.76
N ASP A 129 20.93 -1.90 -5.87
CA ASP A 129 21.78 -3.04 -6.24
C ASP A 129 21.00 -4.35 -6.31
N THR A 130 20.00 -4.51 -5.44
CA THR A 130 19.29 -5.78 -5.22
C THR A 130 17.83 -5.77 -5.69
N GLY A 131 17.31 -4.60 -6.09
CA GLY A 131 15.95 -4.43 -6.60
C GLY A 131 14.92 -4.35 -5.47
N VAL A 132 13.72 -4.89 -5.73
CA VAL A 132 12.62 -4.82 -4.74
C VAL A 132 12.95 -5.69 -3.53
N ARG A 133 13.07 -5.07 -2.36
CA ARG A 133 13.34 -5.75 -1.08
C ARG A 133 12.07 -6.22 -0.40
N GLY A 134 10.97 -5.49 -0.55
CA GLY A 134 9.70 -5.82 0.09
C GLY A 134 8.64 -4.76 -0.08
N LEU A 135 7.52 -4.98 0.60
CA LEU A 135 6.32 -4.16 0.54
C LEU A 135 5.84 -3.83 1.96
N GLY A 136 5.69 -2.54 2.26
CA GLY A 136 5.08 -2.03 3.48
C GLY A 136 3.63 -1.63 3.26
N LEU A 137 2.74 -1.95 4.21
CA LEU A 137 1.37 -1.42 4.28
C LEU A 137 1.26 -0.45 5.47
N HIS A 138 0.73 0.74 5.19
CA HIS A 138 0.52 1.83 6.15
C HIS A 138 -0.98 2.13 6.23
N ALA A 139 -1.63 1.67 7.30
CA ALA A 139 -3.07 1.84 7.49
C ALA A 139 -3.42 2.82 8.63
N SER A 140 -2.45 3.51 9.23
CA SER A 140 -2.62 4.39 10.39
C SER A 140 -3.50 3.80 11.52
N GLY A 141 -3.35 2.51 11.81
CA GLY A 141 -4.11 1.76 12.83
C GLY A 141 -5.45 1.21 12.33
N GLN A 142 -5.84 1.45 11.08
CA GLN A 142 -7.11 0.99 10.53
C GLN A 142 -7.15 -0.52 10.29
N LEU A 143 -6.01 -1.16 9.99
CA LEU A 143 -5.94 -2.61 9.76
C LEU A 143 -6.32 -3.41 11.01
N TRP A 144 -5.92 -2.94 12.19
CA TRP A 144 -6.08 -3.67 13.45
C TRP A 144 -7.01 -2.98 14.45
N GLY A 145 -7.63 -1.85 14.07
CA GLY A 145 -8.49 -1.08 14.97
C GLY A 145 -7.75 -0.52 16.19
N ALA A 146 -6.45 -0.23 16.05
CA ALA A 146 -5.68 0.47 17.06
C ALA A 146 -6.26 1.89 17.17
N GLY A 147 -7.20 2.07 18.10
CA GLY A 147 -8.07 3.24 18.17
C GLY A 147 -7.31 4.58 18.26
N ALA A 148 -8.07 5.67 18.16
CA ALA A 148 -7.54 7.02 18.19
C ALA A 148 -6.54 7.25 19.34
N GLY A 149 -5.33 7.71 19.02
CA GLY A 149 -4.28 8.04 19.98
C GLY A 149 -3.09 7.08 20.02
N VAL A 150 -3.16 5.95 19.30
CA VAL A 150 -1.97 5.14 19.01
C VAL A 150 -1.18 5.83 17.89
N PRO A 151 0.08 6.24 18.11
CA PRO A 151 0.89 6.79 17.04
C PRO A 151 1.11 5.75 15.95
N PRO A 152 1.06 6.11 14.66
CA PRO A 152 1.45 5.20 13.59
C PRO A 152 2.94 4.83 13.74
N PRO A 153 3.37 3.68 13.21
CA PRO A 153 4.80 3.38 13.06
C PRO A 153 5.50 4.53 12.32
N ASP A 154 6.70 4.87 12.76
CA ASP A 154 7.51 5.97 12.22
C ASP A 154 8.98 5.56 12.19
N GLY A 155 9.71 6.07 11.20
CA GLY A 155 11.12 5.78 11.03
C GLY A 155 11.65 6.07 9.63
N PRO A 156 12.97 5.93 9.46
CA PRO A 156 13.64 6.32 8.22
C PRO A 156 13.40 5.35 7.07
N THR A 157 13.17 4.06 7.35
CA THR A 157 12.94 3.06 6.29
C THR A 157 11.45 2.79 6.06
N VAL A 158 11.12 2.23 4.90
CA VAL A 158 9.75 1.77 4.59
C VAL A 158 9.28 0.76 5.63
N GLU A 159 10.15 -0.18 6.02
CA GLU A 159 9.87 -1.18 7.04
C GLU A 159 9.54 -0.54 8.39
N ASP A 160 10.31 0.46 8.84
CA ASP A 160 10.07 1.12 10.13
C ASP A 160 8.72 1.87 10.17
N ARG A 161 8.26 2.38 9.01
CA ARG A 161 6.98 3.08 8.89
C ARG A 161 5.79 2.16 8.66
N ALA A 162 6.03 0.89 8.30
CA ALA A 162 4.98 -0.03 7.92
C ALA A 162 4.29 -0.60 9.17
N GLU A 163 2.96 -0.75 9.09
CA GLU A 163 2.22 -1.56 10.06
C GLU A 163 2.36 -3.04 9.75
N LEU A 164 2.47 -3.38 8.46
CA LEU A 164 2.79 -4.72 8.00
C LEU A 164 3.91 -4.65 6.97
N TRP A 165 4.95 -5.43 7.21
CA TRP A 165 6.09 -5.55 6.33
C TRP A 165 6.13 -6.95 5.71
N PHE A 166 6.17 -7.02 4.39
CA PHE A 166 6.34 -8.26 3.65
C PHE A 166 7.69 -8.27 2.94
N ASP A 167 8.54 -9.23 3.28
CA ASP A 167 9.79 -9.45 2.57
C ASP A 167 9.50 -9.98 1.16
N ARG A 168 10.20 -9.42 0.18
CA ARG A 168 10.26 -10.02 -1.15
C ARG A 168 11.02 -11.33 -1.05
N LYS A 169 10.42 -12.42 -1.49
CA LYS A 169 11.18 -13.66 -1.72
C LYS A 169 11.92 -13.52 -3.04
N GLY A 170 13.25 -13.71 -3.00
CA GLY A 170 14.10 -13.74 -4.19
C GLY A 170 13.51 -14.69 -5.21
N GLY A 171 13.22 -14.17 -6.41
CA GLY A 171 12.64 -14.95 -7.48
C GLY A 171 13.73 -15.65 -8.27
N ASP A 172 13.90 -16.94 -8.07
CA ASP A 172 14.45 -17.81 -9.12
C ASP A 172 13.51 -17.88 -10.34
N ASP A 173 12.29 -17.31 -10.21
CA ASP A 173 11.25 -17.24 -11.24
C ASP A 173 10.76 -15.80 -11.50
N ALA A 174 11.64 -14.80 -11.40
CA ALA A 174 11.32 -13.46 -11.89
C ALA A 174 11.09 -13.52 -13.40
N GLY A 175 9.81 -13.58 -13.79
CA GLY A 175 9.25 -13.46 -15.13
C GLY A 175 10.27 -13.47 -16.27
N VAL A 176 10.41 -14.63 -16.91
CA VAL A 176 10.77 -14.65 -18.34
C VAL A 176 9.79 -13.72 -19.03
N ALA A 177 10.29 -12.55 -19.47
CA ALA A 177 9.53 -11.66 -20.32
C ALA A 177 8.89 -12.51 -21.43
N PRO A 178 7.60 -12.33 -21.78
CA PRO A 178 7.02 -13.10 -22.86
C PRO A 178 7.92 -12.90 -24.09
N GLU A 179 8.58 -13.97 -24.51
CA GLU A 179 9.42 -13.95 -25.70
C GLU A 179 8.54 -13.42 -26.83
N ASN A 180 8.93 -12.28 -27.39
CA ASN A 180 8.32 -11.75 -28.58
C ASN A 180 8.43 -12.82 -29.67
N HIS A 181 7.37 -13.60 -29.87
CA HIS A 181 7.17 -14.44 -31.03
C HIS A 181 6.85 -13.55 -32.24
N ALA A 182 7.79 -12.68 -32.59
CA ALA A 182 7.81 -11.96 -33.83
C ALA A 182 9.25 -12.00 -34.38
N GLN A 183 9.36 -12.61 -35.56
CA GLN A 183 10.54 -12.64 -36.43
C GLN A 183 11.56 -13.75 -36.17
N ARG A 184 11.16 -14.99 -36.50
CA ARG A 184 12.12 -15.93 -37.11
C ARG A 184 12.35 -15.50 -38.57
N PRO A 185 13.58 -15.20 -39.01
CA PRO A 185 13.85 -15.02 -40.43
C PRO A 185 13.68 -16.36 -41.15
N LEU A 186 12.86 -16.38 -42.20
CA LEU A 186 12.79 -17.46 -43.17
C LEU A 186 14.13 -17.51 -43.93
N THR A 187 15.02 -18.40 -43.51
CA THR A 187 16.19 -18.75 -44.31
C THR A 187 15.71 -19.49 -45.55
N GLN A 188 15.88 -18.87 -46.72
CA GLN A 188 15.71 -19.49 -48.02
C GLN A 188 16.60 -20.74 -48.16
N ARG A 189 16.04 -21.80 -48.75
CA ARG A 189 16.76 -22.77 -49.57
C ARG A 189 15.90 -23.10 -50.78
#